data_AF-A0A4R2P3Z5-F1
#
_entry.id   AF-A0A4R2P3Z5-F1
#
_cell.length_a   1.000
_cell.length_b   1.000
_cell.length_c   1.000
_cell.angle_alpha   90.00
_cell.angle_beta   90.00
_cell.angle_gamma   90.00
#
_symmetry.space_group_name_H-M   'P 1'
#
loop_
_entity.id
_entity.type
_entity.pdbx_description
1 polymer ?
#
loop_
_entity_poly.entity_id
_entity_poly.type
_entity_poly.pdbx_seq_one_letter_code
_entity_poly.pdbx_strand_id
1 'polypeptide(L)'
;MTEPKTPRDPIDRALDPDDVEFTDAMMRGEHPGFPRVTNAERARLPLPKKLPGRPPGSSKTRVNLHLDNDVLAHFKAGGRGYQTRINEALRRAIEEELA
;
A
#
# COMPACT_ATOMS: atom_id res chain seq x y z
N MET A 1 -0.30 26.08 8.69
CA MET A 1 -1.61 25.82 8.09
C MET A 1 -1.43 24.65 7.16
N THR A 2 -1.83 23.45 7.57
CA THR A 2 -1.68 22.23 6.78
C THR A 2 -2.71 22.26 5.66
N GLU A 3 -2.26 22.26 4.41
CA GLU A 3 -3.14 22.26 3.25
C GLU A 3 -4.06 21.03 3.26
N PRO A 4 -5.35 21.18 2.90
CA PRO A 4 -6.25 20.04 2.82
C PRO A 4 -5.85 19.15 1.64
N LYS A 5 -5.59 17.86 1.94
CA LYS A 5 -5.31 16.79 0.98
C LYS A 5 -6.43 16.75 -0.07
N THR A 6 -6.05 16.83 -1.35
CA THR A 6 -6.95 16.72 -2.51
C THR A 6 -7.97 15.58 -2.33
N PRO A 7 -9.27 15.78 -2.59
CA PRO A 7 -10.27 14.74 -2.43
C PRO A 7 -9.94 13.54 -3.32
N ARG A 8 -9.85 12.35 -2.73
CA ARG A 8 -9.69 11.10 -3.49
C ARG A 8 -10.96 10.80 -4.28
N ASP A 9 -10.81 10.20 -5.45
CA ASP A 9 -11.92 9.80 -6.30
C ASP A 9 -12.90 8.86 -5.53
N PRO A 10 -14.22 9.01 -5.74
CA PRO A 10 -15.23 8.26 -4.98
C PRO A 10 -15.16 6.74 -5.20
N ILE A 11 -14.58 6.27 -6.31
CA ILE A 11 -14.35 4.85 -6.57
C ILE A 11 -13.21 4.31 -5.69
N ASP A 12 -12.17 5.11 -5.44
CA ASP A 12 -11.04 4.72 -4.58
C ASP A 12 -11.44 4.66 -3.09
N ARG A 13 -12.36 5.54 -2.67
CA ARG A 13 -12.88 5.60 -1.29
C ARG A 13 -13.69 4.37 -0.88
N ALA A 14 -14.41 3.76 -1.82
CA ALA A 14 -15.28 2.62 -1.53
C ALA A 14 -14.54 1.27 -1.43
N LEU A 15 -13.25 1.22 -1.79
CA LEU A 15 -12.45 -0.01 -1.86
C LEU A 15 -11.29 -0.09 -0.86
N ASP A 16 -11.08 0.95 -0.04
CA ASP A 16 -10.03 0.96 0.99
C ASP A 16 -10.63 0.49 2.34
N PRO A 17 -10.29 -0.74 2.81
CA PRO A 17 -10.79 -1.25 4.09
C PRO A 17 -10.30 -0.45 5.30
N ASP A 18 -9.32 0.43 5.12
CA ASP A 18 -8.81 1.33 6.17
C ASP A 18 -9.54 2.69 6.19
N ASP A 19 -10.43 2.98 5.22
CA ASP A 19 -11.25 4.21 5.18
C ASP A 19 -12.56 4.04 5.99
N VAL A 20 -12.45 3.40 7.15
CA VAL A 20 -13.50 3.41 8.16
C VAL A 20 -13.49 4.77 8.86
N GLU A 21 -14.61 5.49 8.82
CA GLU A 21 -14.76 6.74 9.57
C GLU A 21 -14.43 6.47 11.04
N PHE A 22 -13.43 7.18 11.58
CA PHE A 22 -12.89 6.92 12.91
C PHE A 22 -13.88 7.39 13.97
N THR A 23 -14.86 6.55 14.28
CA THR A 23 -15.95 6.88 15.20
C THR A 23 -15.45 7.18 16.62
N ASP A 24 -16.21 7.99 17.33
CA ASP A 24 -15.90 8.40 18.71
C ASP A 24 -15.83 7.20 19.69
N ALA A 25 -16.58 6.12 19.41
CA ALA A 25 -16.46 4.85 20.13
C ALA A 25 -15.11 4.15 19.88
N MET A 26 -14.57 4.23 18.65
CA MET A 26 -13.24 3.72 18.34
C MET A 26 -12.12 4.55 19.00
N MET A 27 -12.28 5.87 19.10
CA MET A 27 -11.37 6.75 19.87
C MET A 27 -11.27 6.33 21.34
N ARG A 28 -12.39 5.92 21.94
CA ARG A 28 -12.43 5.41 23.33
C ARG A 28 -11.92 3.98 23.48
N GLY A 29 -11.60 3.30 22.37
CA GLY A 29 -11.12 1.91 22.37
C GLY A 29 -12.22 0.88 22.60
N GLU A 30 -13.49 1.23 22.37
CA GLU A 30 -14.65 0.36 22.54
C GLU A 30 -14.99 -0.30 21.19
N HIS A 31 -14.14 -1.23 20.73
CA HIS A 31 -14.37 -1.96 19.48
C HIS A 31 -15.12 -3.29 19.75
N PRO A 32 -16.34 -3.51 19.22
CA PRO A 32 -17.15 -4.69 19.52
C PRO A 32 -16.56 -6.02 19.00
N GLY A 33 -15.54 -5.96 18.13
CA GLY A 33 -14.84 -7.13 17.58
C GLY A 33 -13.47 -7.44 18.19
N PHE A 34 -12.94 -6.60 19.09
CA PHE A 34 -11.61 -6.82 19.70
C PHE A 34 -11.68 -6.63 21.21
N PRO A 35 -11.72 -7.72 22.00
CA PRO A 35 -11.75 -7.59 23.45
C PRO A 35 -10.50 -6.86 23.94
N ARG A 36 -10.68 -5.97 24.92
CA ARG A 36 -9.58 -5.23 25.55
C ARG A 36 -8.71 -6.20 26.35
N VAL A 37 -7.61 -6.64 25.76
CA VAL A 37 -6.63 -7.51 26.44
C VAL A 37 -5.67 -6.65 27.27
N THR A 38 -5.54 -6.96 28.55
CA THR A 38 -4.59 -6.28 29.44
C THR A 38 -3.14 -6.66 29.12
N ASN A 39 -2.17 -5.85 29.56
CA ASN A 39 -0.75 -6.17 29.39
C ASN A 39 -0.35 -7.51 30.04
N ALA A 40 -0.96 -7.84 31.19
CA ALA A 40 -0.71 -9.09 31.91
C ALA A 40 -1.24 -10.32 31.14
N GLU A 41 -2.37 -10.19 30.47
CA GLU A 41 -2.93 -11.25 29.62
C GLU A 41 -2.15 -11.39 28.31
N ARG A 42 -1.71 -10.27 27.71
CA ARG A 42 -0.79 -10.27 26.54
C ARG A 42 0.51 -11.01 26.80
N ALA A 43 1.08 -10.88 28.01
CA ALA A 43 2.31 -11.55 28.37
C ALA A 43 2.17 -13.07 28.52
N ARG A 44 0.94 -13.58 28.70
CA ARG A 44 0.64 -15.01 28.84
C ARG A 44 0.33 -15.69 27.51
N LEU A 45 0.09 -14.91 26.46
CA LEU A 45 -0.15 -15.44 25.12
C LEU A 45 1.16 -15.99 24.54
N PRO A 46 1.16 -17.19 23.94
CA PRO A 46 2.32 -17.70 23.24
C PRO A 46 2.66 -16.74 22.10
N LEU A 47 3.87 -16.18 22.13
CA LEU A 47 4.37 -15.34 21.04
C LEU A 47 4.30 -16.16 19.74
N PRO A 48 3.69 -15.64 18.65
CA PRO A 48 3.74 -16.31 17.38
C PRO A 48 5.22 -16.49 17.01
N LYS A 49 5.60 -17.72 16.63
CA LYS A 49 6.93 -17.98 16.05
C LYS A 49 7.10 -16.97 14.92
N LYS A 50 8.16 -16.15 14.96
CA LYS A 50 8.46 -15.20 13.89
C LYS A 50 8.36 -15.95 12.58
N LEU A 51 7.32 -15.66 11.79
CA LEU A 51 7.24 -16.16 10.43
C LEU A 51 8.54 -15.74 9.75
N PRO A 52 9.21 -16.64 9.01
CA PRO A 52 10.36 -16.24 8.23
C PRO A 52 9.99 -14.99 7.44
N GLY A 53 10.87 -13.99 7.47
CA GLY A 53 10.69 -12.78 6.68
C GLY A 53 10.43 -13.13 5.21
N ARG A 54 9.95 -12.13 4.44
CA ARG A 54 9.61 -12.27 3.02
C ARG A 54 10.55 -13.27 2.31
N PRO A 55 10.01 -14.29 1.62
CA PRO A 55 10.82 -15.34 1.02
C PRO A 55 11.94 -14.74 0.16
N PRO A 56 13.18 -15.24 0.28
CA PRO A 56 14.29 -14.79 -0.55
C PRO A 56 13.99 -15.14 -2.02
N GLY A 57 14.12 -14.17 -2.93
CA GLY A 57 13.93 -14.41 -4.37
C GLY A 57 13.22 -13.33 -5.18
N SER A 58 12.96 -12.12 -4.65
CA SER A 58 12.49 -11.04 -5.51
C SER A 58 13.64 -10.49 -6.36
N SER A 59 13.59 -10.70 -7.67
CA SER A 59 14.48 -10.04 -8.65
C SER A 59 14.11 -8.57 -8.91
N LYS A 60 13.07 -8.06 -8.23
CA LYS A 60 12.60 -6.69 -8.32
C LYS A 60 12.97 -5.93 -7.06
N THR A 61 13.65 -4.80 -7.23
CA THR A 61 13.96 -3.85 -6.16
C THR A 61 12.89 -2.76 -6.11
N ARG A 62 12.33 -2.50 -4.93
CA ARG A 62 11.44 -1.35 -4.73
C ARG A 62 12.31 -0.10 -4.61
N VAL A 63 12.07 0.87 -5.48
CA VAL A 63 12.76 2.16 -5.49
C VAL A 63 11.74 3.30 -5.38
N ASN A 64 12.17 4.44 -4.84
CA ASN A 64 11.41 5.69 -4.91
C ASN A 64 11.91 6.47 -6.13
N LEU A 65 11.07 6.54 -7.17
CA LEU A 65 11.35 7.24 -8.43
C LEU A 65 10.20 8.21 -8.72
N HIS A 66 10.52 9.44 -9.11
CA HIS A 66 9.55 10.37 -9.67
C HIS A 66 9.47 10.18 -11.18
N LEU A 67 8.25 10.08 -11.69
CA LEU A 67 7.93 10.04 -13.12
C LEU A 67 7.05 11.24 -13.44
N ASP A 68 7.15 11.76 -14.66
CA ASP A 68 6.31 12.86 -15.11
C ASP A 68 4.82 12.47 -15.08
N ASN A 69 3.96 13.47 -14.83
CA ASN A 69 2.53 13.25 -14.64
C ASN A 69 1.83 12.74 -15.91
N ASP A 70 2.26 13.20 -17.08
CA ASP A 70 1.77 12.77 -18.39
C ASP A 70 2.14 11.32 -18.69
N VAL A 71 3.36 10.90 -18.37
CA VAL A 71 3.81 9.50 -18.45
C VAL A 71 2.96 8.63 -17.54
N LEU A 72 2.78 9.03 -16.27
CA LEU A 72 1.93 8.28 -15.35
C LEU A 72 0.47 8.22 -15.83
N ALA A 73 -0.08 9.32 -16.36
CA ALA A 73 -1.43 9.35 -16.90
C ALA A 73 -1.60 8.38 -18.08
N HIS A 74 -0.63 8.36 -19.00
CA HIS A 74 -0.63 7.44 -20.14
C HIS A 74 -0.69 5.97 -19.70
N PHE A 75 0.18 5.56 -18.76
CA PHE A 75 0.18 4.18 -18.29
C PHE A 75 -1.05 3.86 -17.43
N LYS A 76 -1.53 4.79 -16.60
CA LYS A 76 -2.74 4.58 -15.80
C LYS A 76 -4.02 4.45 -16.63
N ALA A 77 -4.11 5.10 -17.79
CA ALA A 77 -5.28 5.02 -18.66
C ALA A 77 -5.62 3.57 -19.07
N GLY A 78 -4.61 2.70 -19.19
CA GLY A 78 -4.81 1.27 -19.47
C GLY A 78 -5.22 0.42 -18.26
N GLY A 79 -5.52 1.02 -17.10
CA GLY A 79 -6.02 0.34 -15.91
C GLY A 79 -4.96 -0.47 -15.14
N ARG A 80 -5.39 -1.59 -14.55
CA ARG A 80 -4.56 -2.45 -13.67
C ARG A 80 -3.25 -2.85 -14.37
N GLY A 81 -2.16 -2.93 -13.59
CA GLY A 81 -0.85 -3.36 -14.10
C GLY A 81 -0.03 -2.27 -14.79
N TYR A 82 -0.39 -0.98 -14.64
CA TYR A 82 0.39 0.13 -15.19
C TYR A 82 1.87 0.11 -14.75
N GLN A 83 2.17 -0.33 -13.51
CA GLN A 83 3.54 -0.49 -13.03
C GLN A 83 4.32 -1.56 -13.80
N THR A 84 3.66 -2.67 -14.16
CA THR A 84 4.26 -3.72 -14.99
C THR A 84 4.56 -3.18 -16.39
N ARG A 85 3.62 -2.43 -16.97
CA ARG A 85 3.81 -1.80 -18.29
C ARG A 85 4.95 -0.77 -18.30
N ILE A 86 5.08 0.03 -17.25
CA ILE A 86 6.24 0.93 -17.07
C ILE A 86 7.54 0.13 -17.04
N ASN A 87 7.60 -0.95 -16.25
CA ASN A 87 8.79 -1.77 -16.15
C ASN A 87 9.15 -2.48 -17.48
N GLU A 88 8.15 -2.91 -18.26
CA GLU A 88 8.37 -3.46 -19.61
C GLU A 88 8.89 -2.42 -20.58
N ALA A 89 8.35 -1.19 -20.56
CA ALA A 89 8.82 -0.09 -21.39
C ALA A 89 10.30 0.25 -21.08
N LEU A 90 10.67 0.30 -19.81
CA LEU A 90 12.06 0.52 -19.39
C LEU A 90 13.00 -0.60 -19.87
N ARG A 91 12.55 -1.86 -19.88
CA ARG A 91 13.35 -2.97 -20.41
C ARG A 91 13.59 -2.83 -21.92
N ARG A 92 12.56 -2.48 -22.68
CA ARG A 92 12.69 -2.25 -24.12
C ARG A 92 13.65 -1.10 -24.43
N ALA A 93 13.57 -0.01 -23.67
CA ALA A 93 14.50 1.11 -23.81
C ALA A 93 15.96 0.69 -23.57
N ILE A 94 16.23 -0.19 -22.59
CA ILE A 94 17.57 -0.76 -22.36
C ILE A 94 18.01 -1.64 -23.54
N GLU A 95 17.11 -2.47 -24.08
CA GLU A 95 17.42 -3.31 -25.26
C GLU A 95 17.75 -2.46 -26.48
N GLU A 96 17.05 -1.35 -26.70
CA GLU A 96 17.30 -0.38 -27.78
C GLU A 96 18.60 0.39 -27.59
N GLU A 97 18.99 0.74 -26.35
CA GLU A 97 20.26 1.42 -26.06
C GLU A 97 21.48 0.51 -26.26
N LEU A 98 21.29 -0.80 -26.06
CA LEU A 98 22.35 -1.81 -26.22
C LEU A 98 22.44 -2.39 -27.64
N ALA A 99 21.52 -2.05 -28.54
CA ALA A 99 21.48 -2.48 -29.94
C ALA A 99 22.31 -1.56 -30.85
#